data_AF-A0A7J8QRS5-F1
#
_entry.id   AF-A0A7J8QRS5-F1
#
_cell.length_a   1.000
_cell.length_b   1.000
_cell.length_c   1.000
_cell.angle_alpha   90.00
_cell.angle_beta   90.00
_cell.angle_gamma   90.00
#
_symmetry.space_group_name_H-M   'P 1'
#
loop_
_entity.id
_entity.type
_entity.pdbx_description
1 polymer ?
#
loop_
_entity_poly.entity_id
_entity_poly.type
_entity_poly.pdbx_seq_one_letter_code
_entity_poly.pdbx_strand_id
1 'polypeptide(L)'
;MWKSPNGTIRNILNGTVFREPIICKNVPRLVPGWTKPICIGRHAFGDQYRATDAVIKGAGKLKLVFVPEGQGEKTEYEVFNFTGEGGVSLAMYNTDESIRAFAEASMNTAYQKKWPLYLSTKNTILKKYDGRFKDIFQEVYEANWKSKYEAAGIWYEHRLIDDMVAYALKSEGGYVWACKNYDGDVQSDFLAQGFGSLGLMTSVLVYLMSTVYLILLSSLLVINSLLIFLLR
;
A
#
# COMPACT_ATOMS: atom_id res chain seq x y z
N MET A 1 -11.91 -16.89 -15.28
CA MET A 1 -11.22 -16.57 -14.01
C MET A 1 -11.98 -15.43 -13.35
N TRP A 2 -12.45 -15.57 -12.11
CA TRP A 2 -13.22 -14.54 -11.43
C TRP A 2 -12.30 -13.55 -10.72
N LYS A 3 -12.66 -12.27 -10.70
CA LYS A 3 -11.90 -11.24 -9.97
C LYS A 3 -12.04 -11.48 -8.46
N SER A 4 -10.98 -11.19 -7.70
CA SER A 4 -10.97 -11.32 -6.23
C SER A 4 -12.13 -10.53 -5.58
N PRO A 5 -12.97 -11.14 -4.72
CA PRO A 5 -14.05 -10.42 -4.02
C PRO A 5 -13.56 -9.23 -3.19
N ASN A 6 -12.41 -9.39 -2.54
CA ASN A 6 -11.76 -8.31 -1.80
C ASN A 6 -11.38 -7.15 -2.73
N GLY A 7 -10.85 -7.47 -3.91
CA GLY A 7 -10.54 -6.50 -4.96
C GLY A 7 -11.79 -5.74 -5.40
N THR A 8 -12.92 -6.42 -5.61
CA THR A 8 -14.20 -5.79 -6.00
C THR A 8 -14.73 -4.82 -4.94
N ILE A 9 -14.74 -5.22 -3.65
CA ILE A 9 -15.21 -4.35 -2.56
C ILE A 9 -14.29 -3.13 -2.40
N ARG A 10 -12.97 -3.34 -2.39
CA ARG A 10 -11.98 -2.25 -2.32
C ARG A 10 -12.09 -1.32 -3.52
N ASN A 11 -12.43 -1.86 -4.69
CA ASN A 11 -12.62 -1.07 -5.90
C ASN A 11 -13.79 -0.10 -5.81
N ILE A 12 -14.85 -0.48 -5.09
CA ILE A 12 -16.01 0.38 -4.82
C ILE A 12 -15.68 1.37 -3.72
N LEU A 13 -15.01 0.93 -2.66
CA LEU A 13 -14.78 1.73 -1.46
C LEU A 13 -13.51 2.61 -1.51
N ASN A 14 -12.61 2.43 -2.47
CA ASN A 14 -11.42 3.25 -2.72
C ASN A 14 -10.67 3.74 -1.45
N GLY A 15 -10.25 2.80 -0.59
CA GLY A 15 -9.73 3.10 0.75
C GLY A 15 -8.30 2.62 1.01
N THR A 16 -7.86 2.82 2.25
CA THR A 16 -6.59 2.30 2.77
C THR A 16 -6.85 1.13 3.69
N VAL A 17 -6.16 0.00 3.49
CA VAL A 17 -6.28 -1.16 4.38
C VAL A 17 -5.14 -1.12 5.38
N PHE A 18 -5.47 -0.93 6.65
CA PHE A 18 -4.51 -1.00 7.74
C PHE A 18 -4.44 -2.41 8.29
N ARG A 19 -3.24 -2.97 8.36
CA ARG A 19 -2.95 -4.28 8.94
C ARG A 19 -1.94 -4.14 10.08
N GLU A 20 -2.27 -4.68 11.25
CA GLU A 20 -1.43 -4.61 12.44
C GLU A 20 -1.45 -5.94 13.20
N PRO A 21 -0.28 -6.43 13.66
CA PRO A 21 -0.18 -7.72 14.34
C PRO A 21 -0.83 -7.67 15.73
N ILE A 22 -1.42 -8.79 16.12
CA ILE A 22 -1.90 -9.06 17.48
C ILE A 22 -0.75 -9.68 18.26
N ILE A 23 -0.19 -8.94 19.21
CA ILE A 23 0.98 -9.39 19.98
C ILE A 23 0.53 -10.26 21.17
N CYS A 24 0.93 -11.53 21.15
CA CYS A 24 0.75 -12.47 22.25
C CYS A 24 2.06 -12.66 23.02
N LYS A 25 2.05 -12.53 24.35
CA LYS A 25 3.27 -12.61 25.19
C LYS A 25 4.00 -13.96 25.09
N ASN A 26 3.27 -15.04 24.83
CA ASN A 26 3.76 -16.41 24.76
C ASN A 26 4.06 -16.89 23.33
N VAL A 27 3.89 -16.05 22.32
CA VAL A 27 4.21 -16.38 20.92
C VAL A 27 5.56 -15.73 20.58
N PRO A 28 6.61 -16.52 20.32
CA PRO A 28 7.90 -15.97 19.90
C PRO A 28 7.78 -15.36 18.50
N ARG A 29 8.52 -14.27 18.27
CA ARG A 29 8.62 -13.60 16.98
C ARG A 29 9.81 -14.16 16.19
N LEU A 30 9.69 -14.25 14.87
CA LEU A 30 10.79 -14.69 14.00
C LEU A 30 11.89 -13.64 13.90
N VAL A 31 11.53 -12.36 14.03
CA VAL A 31 12.47 -11.25 14.16
C VAL A 31 12.44 -10.77 15.61
N PRO A 32 13.40 -11.17 16.46
CA PRO A 32 13.34 -10.91 17.90
C PRO A 32 13.34 -9.41 18.26
N GLY A 33 13.96 -8.58 17.40
CA GLY A 33 14.06 -7.14 17.60
C GLY A 33 12.73 -6.39 17.51
N TRP A 34 11.70 -6.97 16.89
CA TRP A 34 10.37 -6.34 16.77
C TRP A 34 9.61 -6.38 18.09
N THR A 35 9.95 -5.46 18.99
CA THR A 35 9.32 -5.35 20.31
C THR A 35 8.01 -4.55 20.28
N LYS A 36 7.85 -3.70 19.26
CA LYS A 36 6.64 -2.92 18.98
C LYS A 36 5.99 -3.39 17.67
N PRO A 37 4.66 -3.27 17.51
CA PRO A 37 3.99 -3.64 16.27
C PRO A 37 4.40 -2.72 15.10
N ILE A 38 4.31 -3.21 13.88
CA ILE A 38 4.42 -2.41 12.65
C ILE A 38 3.05 -2.41 11.99
N CYS A 39 2.52 -1.22 11.70
CA CYS A 39 1.22 -1.06 11.06
C CYS A 39 1.41 -0.79 9.57
N ILE A 40 0.92 -1.69 8.69
CA ILE A 40 0.95 -1.47 7.24
C ILE A 40 -0.31 -0.75 6.82
N GLY A 41 -0.17 0.42 6.18
CA GLY A 41 -1.23 1.08 5.43
C GLY A 41 -1.10 0.74 3.95
N ARG A 42 -1.92 -0.18 3.45
CA ARG A 42 -1.94 -0.57 2.03
C ARG A 42 -2.87 0.32 1.22
N HIS A 43 -2.36 0.95 0.17
CA HIS A 43 -3.17 1.65 -0.83
C HIS A 43 -4.00 0.65 -1.65
N ALA A 44 -5.30 0.53 -1.37
CA ALA A 44 -6.12 -0.53 -1.96
C ALA A 44 -6.77 -0.14 -3.29
N PHE A 45 -6.03 0.53 -4.18
CA PHE A 45 -6.51 1.02 -5.48
C PHE A 45 -5.40 0.96 -6.55
N GLY A 46 -5.81 0.84 -7.81
CA GLY A 46 -4.92 0.96 -8.98
C GLY A 46 -3.80 -0.09 -9.04
N ASP A 47 -2.71 0.31 -9.69
CA ASP A 47 -1.48 -0.46 -9.89
C ASP A 47 -1.77 -1.86 -10.50
N GLN A 48 -0.99 -2.89 -10.13
CA GLN A 48 -1.12 -4.25 -10.67
C GLN A 48 -2.54 -4.83 -10.52
N TYR A 49 -3.32 -4.36 -9.54
CA TYR A 49 -4.66 -4.87 -9.24
C TYR A 49 -5.75 -4.33 -10.18
N ARG A 50 -5.40 -3.36 -11.03
CA ARG A 50 -6.24 -2.83 -12.11
C ARG A 50 -5.49 -2.69 -13.42
N ALA A 51 -4.43 -3.48 -13.57
CA ALA A 51 -3.65 -3.48 -14.78
C ALA A 51 -4.38 -4.16 -15.95
N THR A 52 -3.98 -3.81 -17.16
CA THR A 52 -4.28 -4.58 -18.37
C THR A 52 -2.98 -5.20 -18.84
N ASP A 53 -2.97 -6.52 -18.99
CA ASP A 53 -1.85 -7.32 -19.45
C ASP A 53 -2.19 -8.07 -20.73
N ALA A 54 -1.17 -8.34 -21.55
CA ALA A 54 -1.33 -9.07 -22.80
C ALA A 54 -0.07 -9.86 -23.15
N VAL A 55 -0.29 -11.05 -23.73
CA VAL A 55 0.74 -11.82 -24.42
C VAL A 55 0.86 -11.29 -25.85
N ILE A 56 2.05 -10.81 -26.22
CA ILE A 56 2.37 -10.32 -27.55
C ILE A 56 2.95 -11.48 -28.36
N LYS A 57 2.46 -11.69 -29.58
CA LYS A 57 2.93 -12.73 -30.49
C LYS A 57 3.63 -12.10 -31.69
N GLY A 58 4.90 -12.44 -31.89
CA GLY A 58 5.73 -11.94 -32.98
C GLY A 58 6.26 -10.53 -32.78
N ALA A 59 6.90 -10.02 -33.83
CA ALA A 59 7.49 -8.69 -33.87
C ALA A 59 6.44 -7.57 -33.99
N GLY A 60 6.71 -6.42 -33.39
CA GLY A 60 5.82 -5.25 -33.44
C GLY A 60 6.18 -4.17 -32.43
N LYS A 61 5.70 -2.94 -32.68
CA LYS A 61 5.90 -1.81 -31.76
C LYS A 61 4.78 -1.72 -30.72
N LEU A 62 5.16 -1.74 -29.45
CA LEU A 62 4.28 -1.45 -28.33
C LEU A 62 4.35 0.04 -28.00
N LYS A 63 3.19 0.69 -27.97
CA LYS A 63 3.03 2.09 -27.60
C LYS A 63 2.02 2.24 -26.47
N LEU A 64 2.23 3.22 -25.59
CA LEU A 64 1.23 3.73 -24.66
C LEU A 64 0.64 5.00 -25.24
N VAL A 65 -0.69 5.05 -25.36
CA VAL A 65 -1.40 6.16 -26.00
C VAL A 65 -2.37 6.76 -25.01
N PHE A 66 -2.30 8.08 -24.84
CA PHE A 66 -3.26 8.86 -24.06
C PHE A 66 -4.04 9.79 -25.00
N VAL A 67 -5.36 9.71 -24.94
CA VAL A 67 -6.27 10.56 -25.72
C VAL A 67 -7.05 11.41 -24.71
N PRO A 68 -6.80 12.72 -24.63
CA PRO A 68 -7.54 13.59 -23.73
C PRO A 68 -9.01 13.71 -24.17
N GLU A 69 -9.91 13.79 -23.21
CA GLU A 69 -11.30 14.17 -23.49
C GLU A 69 -11.34 15.68 -23.77
N GLY A 70 -11.90 16.07 -24.93
CA GLY A 70 -12.05 17.48 -25.31
C GLY A 70 -10.85 18.04 -26.08
N GLN A 71 -10.38 19.24 -25.69
CA GLN A 71 -9.29 19.94 -26.37
C GLN A 71 -7.94 19.53 -25.77
N GLY A 72 -7.16 18.77 -26.54
CA GLY A 72 -5.79 18.42 -26.19
C GLY A 72 -5.16 17.52 -27.25
N GLU A 73 -3.83 17.52 -27.33
CA GLU A 73 -3.13 16.66 -28.27
C GLU A 73 -3.00 15.24 -27.73
N LYS A 74 -3.28 14.27 -28.61
CA LYS A 74 -3.01 12.86 -28.38
C LYS A 74 -1.52 12.69 -28.06
N THR A 75 -1.21 12.00 -26.97
CA THR A 75 0.18 11.68 -26.62
C THR A 75 0.47 10.22 -26.88
N GLU A 76 1.60 9.93 -27.52
CA GLU A 76 2.10 8.57 -27.75
C GLU A 76 3.49 8.41 -27.16
N TYR A 77 3.69 7.30 -26.44
CA TYR A 77 4.99 6.89 -25.91
C TYR A 77 5.35 5.52 -26.48
N GLU A 78 6.49 5.41 -27.16
CA GLU A 78 7.02 4.09 -27.52
C GLU A 78 7.52 3.40 -26.24
N VAL A 79 6.98 2.21 -25.96
CA VAL A 79 7.35 1.41 -24.78
C VAL A 79 8.47 0.46 -25.15
N PHE A 80 8.29 -0.30 -26.24
CA PHE A 80 9.26 -1.27 -26.71
C PHE A 80 8.98 -1.67 -28.16
N ASN A 81 10.01 -2.10 -28.90
CA ASN A 81 9.88 -2.71 -30.21
C ASN A 81 10.24 -4.19 -30.13
N PHE A 82 9.24 -5.06 -30.18
CA PHE A 82 9.44 -6.51 -30.24
C PHE A 82 10.02 -6.89 -31.60
N THR A 83 11.13 -7.62 -31.60
CA THR A 83 11.82 -8.07 -32.84
C THR A 83 11.80 -9.58 -33.04
N GLY A 84 11.38 -10.36 -32.03
CA GLY A 84 11.43 -11.81 -32.04
C GLY A 84 10.06 -12.49 -31.90
N GLU A 85 10.02 -13.60 -31.18
CA GLU A 85 8.83 -14.47 -31.04
C GLU A 85 7.64 -13.79 -30.32
N GLY A 86 7.88 -12.66 -29.65
CA GLY A 86 6.88 -11.92 -28.90
C GLY A 86 7.32 -11.66 -27.47
N GLY A 87 6.38 -11.63 -26.54
CA GLY A 87 6.64 -11.42 -25.12
C GLY A 87 5.37 -11.10 -24.34
N VAL A 88 5.52 -10.32 -23.29
CA VAL A 88 4.39 -9.86 -22.45
C VAL A 88 4.44 -8.34 -22.31
N SER A 89 3.27 -7.75 -22.12
CA SER A 89 3.11 -6.32 -21.86
C SER A 89 2.10 -6.09 -20.74
N LEU A 90 2.25 -4.95 -20.09
CA LEU A 90 1.51 -4.55 -18.90
C LEU A 90 1.35 -3.05 -18.93
N ALA A 91 0.13 -2.56 -18.69
CA ALA A 91 -0.14 -1.17 -18.38
C ALA A 91 -0.94 -1.08 -17.08
N MET A 92 -0.54 -0.17 -16.20
CA MET A 92 -1.24 0.10 -14.94
C MET A 92 -1.35 1.61 -14.72
N TYR A 93 -2.25 2.00 -13.83
CA TYR A 93 -2.50 3.40 -13.53
C TYR A 93 -2.84 3.59 -12.06
N ASN A 94 -2.73 4.85 -11.62
CA ASN A 94 -3.30 5.34 -10.39
C ASN A 94 -3.84 6.76 -10.63
N THR A 95 -4.51 7.35 -9.64
CA THR A 95 -5.02 8.73 -9.75
C THR A 95 -4.59 9.58 -8.57
N ASP A 96 -4.38 10.88 -8.81
CA ASP A 96 -3.96 11.82 -7.79
C ASP A 96 -4.95 11.86 -6.62
N GLU A 97 -6.26 11.75 -6.87
CA GLU A 97 -7.30 11.75 -5.85
C GLU A 97 -7.16 10.55 -4.91
N SER A 98 -6.92 9.36 -5.48
CA SER A 98 -6.75 8.14 -4.69
C SER A 98 -5.45 8.19 -3.87
N ILE A 99 -4.36 8.73 -4.44
CA ILE A 99 -3.08 8.88 -3.73
C ILE A 99 -3.20 9.92 -2.60
N ARG A 100 -3.89 11.05 -2.82
CA ARG A 100 -4.14 12.05 -1.76
C ARG A 100 -4.96 11.46 -0.62
N ALA A 101 -6.04 10.74 -0.93
CA ALA A 101 -6.85 10.07 0.09
C ALA A 101 -6.05 9.04 0.89
N PHE A 102 -5.15 8.30 0.23
CA PHE A 102 -4.23 7.38 0.88
C PHE A 102 -3.21 8.09 1.79
N ALA A 103 -2.65 9.23 1.36
CA ALA A 103 -1.75 10.05 2.17
C ALA A 103 -2.45 10.55 3.43
N GLU A 104 -3.64 11.14 3.28
CA GLU A 104 -4.45 11.67 4.39
C GLU A 104 -4.81 10.58 5.41
N ALA A 105 -5.28 9.41 4.93
CA ALA A 105 -5.62 8.28 5.79
C ALA A 105 -4.38 7.78 6.56
N SER A 106 -3.23 7.65 5.87
CA SER A 106 -1.99 7.19 6.49
C SER A 106 -1.47 8.16 7.54
N MET A 107 -1.54 9.46 7.25
CA MET A 107 -1.10 10.49 8.18
C MET A 107 -1.99 10.61 9.41
N ASN A 108 -3.29 10.52 9.22
CA ASN A 108 -4.23 10.50 10.34
C ASN A 108 -4.00 9.28 11.26
N THR A 109 -3.84 8.08 10.68
CA THR A 109 -3.58 6.86 11.47
C THR A 109 -2.29 6.97 12.28
N ALA A 110 -1.19 7.43 11.68
CA ALA A 110 0.08 7.63 12.38
C ALA A 110 -0.03 8.70 13.49
N TYR A 111 -0.74 9.80 13.23
CA TYR A 111 -0.98 10.84 14.22
C TYR A 111 -1.83 10.38 15.41
N GLN A 112 -2.86 9.56 15.18
CA GLN A 112 -3.68 8.96 16.24
C GLN A 112 -2.87 7.99 17.10
N LYS A 113 -1.99 7.20 16.47
CA LYS A 113 -1.09 6.26 17.16
C LYS A 113 0.10 6.94 17.85
N LYS A 114 0.36 8.22 17.54
CA LYS A 114 1.58 8.95 17.95
C LYS A 114 2.85 8.22 17.51
N TRP A 115 2.83 7.71 16.28
CA TRP A 115 3.96 7.00 15.66
C TRP A 115 4.47 7.74 14.42
N PRO A 116 5.76 7.59 14.06
CA PRO A 116 6.26 8.09 12.78
C PRO A 116 5.63 7.34 11.59
N LEU A 117 5.58 8.02 10.45
CA LEU A 117 5.04 7.50 9.19
C LEU A 117 6.15 7.37 8.14
N TYR A 118 6.20 6.22 7.48
CA TYR A 118 7.10 5.98 6.35
C TYR A 118 6.30 5.64 5.09
N LEU A 119 6.54 6.36 3.99
CA LEU A 119 6.11 5.94 2.66
C LEU A 119 7.29 5.29 1.94
N SER A 120 7.07 4.13 1.32
CA SER A 120 8.09 3.49 0.48
C SER A 120 7.70 3.44 -1.00
N THR A 121 8.62 3.81 -1.89
CA THR A 121 8.44 3.68 -3.35
C THR A 121 9.77 3.32 -4.05
N LYS A 122 9.77 3.14 -5.37
CA LYS A 122 10.98 3.01 -6.20
C LYS A 122 11.11 4.17 -7.19
N ASN A 123 10.92 5.41 -6.71
CA ASN A 123 10.93 6.63 -7.53
C ASN A 123 12.26 6.92 -8.26
N THR A 124 13.38 6.32 -7.88
CA THR A 124 14.63 6.43 -8.66
C THR A 124 14.53 5.73 -10.01
N ILE A 125 13.69 4.69 -10.12
CA ILE A 125 13.42 3.93 -11.34
C ILE A 125 12.13 4.44 -12.00
N LEU A 126 11.03 4.45 -11.26
CA LEU A 126 9.73 4.93 -11.72
C LEU A 126 9.58 6.44 -11.46
N LYS A 127 10.44 7.25 -12.07
CA LYS A 127 10.58 8.69 -11.78
C LYS A 127 9.28 9.49 -11.85
N LYS A 128 8.42 9.18 -12.82
CA LYS A 128 7.11 9.85 -12.96
C LYS A 128 6.05 9.21 -12.08
N TYR A 129 5.89 7.88 -12.15
CA TYR A 129 4.82 7.16 -11.46
C TYR A 129 4.99 7.17 -9.93
N ASP A 130 6.13 6.68 -9.43
CA ASP A 130 6.42 6.63 -8.00
C ASP A 130 6.89 7.99 -7.45
N GLY A 131 7.42 8.85 -8.34
CA GLY A 131 7.63 10.26 -8.01
C GLY A 131 6.34 10.95 -7.63
N ARG A 132 5.23 10.69 -8.36
CA ARG A 132 3.94 11.31 -8.05
C ARG A 132 3.40 10.92 -6.67
N PHE A 133 3.60 9.68 -6.22
CA PHE A 133 3.28 9.27 -4.84
C PHE A 133 4.08 10.05 -3.81
N LYS A 134 5.40 10.16 -4.02
CA LYS A 134 6.29 10.90 -3.12
C LYS A 134 5.86 12.37 -3.04
N ASP A 135 5.66 13.00 -4.18
CA ASP A 135 5.31 14.41 -4.29
C ASP A 135 3.97 14.70 -3.60
N ILE A 136 2.94 13.90 -3.87
CA ILE A 136 1.62 14.08 -3.24
C ILE A 136 1.68 13.89 -1.73
N PHE A 137 2.39 12.88 -1.23
CA PHE A 137 2.54 12.72 0.22
C PHE A 137 3.28 13.91 0.84
N GLN A 138 4.31 14.44 0.18
CA GLN A 138 5.01 15.62 0.67
C GLN A 138 4.09 16.86 0.68
N GLU A 139 3.35 17.10 -0.41
CA GLU A 139 2.37 18.19 -0.52
C GLU A 139 1.33 18.11 0.62
N VAL A 140 0.74 16.94 0.87
CA VAL A 140 -0.25 16.73 1.95
C VAL A 140 0.38 16.92 3.33
N TYR A 141 1.59 16.43 3.54
CA TYR A 141 2.29 16.57 4.82
C TYR A 141 2.53 18.04 5.16
N GLU A 142 3.11 18.78 4.22
CA GLU A 142 3.45 20.19 4.39
C GLU A 142 2.21 21.06 4.59
N ALA A 143 1.14 20.81 3.84
CA ALA A 143 -0.09 21.60 3.91
C ALA A 143 -0.86 21.37 5.21
N ASN A 144 -1.02 20.11 5.64
CA ASN A 144 -2.07 19.74 6.61
C ASN A 144 -1.57 19.13 7.93
N TRP A 145 -0.33 18.60 7.94
CA TRP A 145 0.12 17.69 9.01
C TRP A 145 1.42 18.07 9.69
N LYS A 146 2.32 18.81 9.02
CA LYS A 146 3.66 19.11 9.54
C LYS A 146 3.66 19.65 10.96
N SER A 147 2.92 20.73 11.22
CA SER A 147 2.85 21.32 12.57
C SER A 147 2.25 20.39 13.62
N LYS A 148 1.28 19.54 13.24
CA LYS A 148 0.68 18.56 14.16
C LYS A 148 1.66 17.44 14.50
N TYR A 149 2.43 17.00 13.51
CA TYR A 149 3.45 15.96 13.67
C TYR A 149 4.60 16.44 14.55
N GLU A 150 5.12 17.64 14.27
CA GLU A 150 6.17 18.29 15.08
C GLU A 150 5.72 18.46 16.53
N ALA A 151 4.50 18.96 16.76
CA ALA A 151 3.94 19.10 18.12
C ALA A 151 3.75 17.77 18.85
N ALA A 152 3.56 16.66 18.11
CA ALA A 152 3.42 15.32 18.66
C ALA A 152 4.76 14.57 18.75
N GLY A 153 5.88 15.16 18.33
CA GLY A 153 7.21 14.52 18.35
C GLY A 153 7.35 13.35 17.36
N ILE A 154 6.57 13.34 16.29
CA ILE A 154 6.60 12.32 15.23
C ILE A 154 6.91 12.97 13.88
N TRP A 155 7.32 12.17 12.89
CA TRP A 155 7.72 12.66 11.58
C TRP A 155 7.12 11.81 10.44
N TYR A 156 7.16 12.37 9.24
CA TYR A 156 6.92 11.67 7.99
C TYR A 156 8.23 11.59 7.20
N GLU A 157 8.52 10.43 6.62
CA GLU A 157 9.69 10.23 5.77
C GLU A 157 9.34 9.36 4.55
N HIS A 158 9.82 9.77 3.38
CA HIS A 158 9.85 8.92 2.19
C HIS A 158 11.15 8.11 2.15
N ARG A 159 11.05 6.82 1.87
CA ARG A 159 12.19 5.92 1.66
C ARG A 159 12.08 5.15 0.35
N LEU A 160 13.22 4.71 -0.17
CA LEU A 160 13.22 3.70 -1.21
C LEU A 160 12.81 2.34 -0.62
N ILE A 161 12.00 1.57 -1.34
CA ILE A 161 11.41 0.33 -0.84
C ILE A 161 12.46 -0.70 -0.38
N ASP A 162 13.61 -0.79 -1.05
CA ASP A 162 14.73 -1.64 -0.69
C ASP A 162 15.44 -1.22 0.60
N ASP A 163 15.58 0.09 0.84
CA ASP A 163 16.07 0.59 2.13
C ASP A 163 15.01 0.38 3.23
N MET A 164 13.73 0.61 2.94
CA MET A 164 12.65 0.48 3.92
C MET A 164 12.50 -0.96 4.43
N VAL A 165 12.61 -1.98 3.57
CA VAL A 165 12.56 -3.38 4.00
C VAL A 165 13.77 -3.74 4.88
N ALA A 166 14.96 -3.20 4.56
CA ALA A 166 16.16 -3.42 5.36
C ALA A 166 16.08 -2.71 6.72
N TYR A 167 15.53 -1.50 6.74
CA TYR A 167 15.22 -0.76 7.97
C TYR A 167 14.22 -1.53 8.83
N ALA A 168 13.14 -2.04 8.25
CA ALA A 168 12.13 -2.79 8.98
C ALA A 168 12.74 -3.97 9.76
N LEU A 169 13.63 -4.75 9.13
CA LEU A 169 14.31 -5.87 9.78
C LEU A 169 15.19 -5.47 10.98
N LYS A 170 15.76 -4.26 10.97
CA LYS A 170 16.67 -3.77 12.03
C LYS A 170 15.95 -2.93 13.09
N SER A 171 14.77 -2.42 12.76
CA SER A 171 13.98 -1.57 13.66
C SER A 171 13.41 -2.35 14.83
N GLU A 172 12.98 -1.63 15.87
CA GLU A 172 12.19 -2.21 16.95
C GLU A 172 10.67 -2.27 16.67
N GLY A 173 10.23 -1.82 15.50
CA GLY A 173 8.84 -1.55 15.16
C GLY A 173 8.34 -0.19 15.67
N GLY A 174 7.02 -0.03 15.84
CA GLY A 174 6.41 1.18 16.40
C GLY A 174 6.23 2.32 15.41
N TYR A 175 5.92 1.99 14.15
CA TYR A 175 5.68 2.97 13.08
C TYR A 175 4.54 2.52 12.17
N VAL A 176 3.99 3.48 11.43
CA VAL A 176 3.09 3.20 10.30
C VAL A 176 3.92 3.18 9.02
N TRP A 177 3.73 2.15 8.22
CA TRP A 177 4.36 1.99 6.92
C TRP A 177 3.29 2.03 5.83
N ALA A 178 3.21 3.18 5.16
CA ALA A 178 2.40 3.38 3.97
C ALA A 178 3.05 2.67 2.78
N CYS A 179 2.36 1.64 2.28
CA CYS A 179 2.80 0.85 1.15
C CYS A 179 1.88 1.07 -0.05
N LYS A 180 2.48 1.14 -1.25
CA LYS A 180 1.75 0.95 -2.51
C LYS A 180 1.03 -0.39 -2.52
N ASN A 181 0.08 -0.55 -3.44
CA ASN A 181 -0.87 -1.66 -3.38
C ASN A 181 -0.20 -3.04 -3.33
N TYR A 182 0.78 -3.28 -4.21
CA TYR A 182 1.52 -4.54 -4.27
C TYR A 182 2.43 -4.74 -3.06
N ASP A 183 3.21 -3.71 -2.71
CA ASP A 183 4.11 -3.77 -1.55
C ASP A 183 3.33 -4.05 -0.26
N GLY A 184 2.17 -3.42 -0.09
CA GLY A 184 1.33 -3.60 1.09
C GLY A 184 0.71 -4.99 1.16
N ASP A 185 0.48 -5.66 0.03
CA ASP A 185 0.04 -7.05 0.00
C ASP A 185 1.15 -7.96 0.54
N VAL A 186 2.32 -7.91 -0.11
CA VAL A 186 3.46 -8.79 0.19
C VAL A 186 4.01 -8.54 1.61
N GLN A 187 4.26 -7.27 1.97
CA GLN A 187 4.89 -6.93 3.24
C GLN A 187 3.97 -7.17 4.43
N SER A 188 2.65 -7.08 4.25
CA SER A 188 1.73 -7.38 5.36
C SER A 188 1.71 -8.86 5.72
N ASP A 189 1.81 -9.76 4.75
CA ASP A 189 1.89 -11.20 5.01
C ASP A 189 3.27 -11.57 5.60
N PHE A 190 4.35 -10.95 5.11
CA PHE A 190 5.69 -11.09 5.69
C PHE A 190 5.72 -10.67 7.16
N LEU A 191 5.15 -9.50 7.49
CA LEU A 191 5.07 -9.03 8.87
C LEU A 191 4.20 -9.94 9.73
N ALA A 192 3.03 -10.37 9.24
CA ALA A 192 2.16 -11.26 10.01
C ALA A 192 2.89 -12.56 10.40
N GLN A 193 3.64 -13.15 9.45
CA GLN A 193 4.45 -14.33 9.73
C GLN A 193 5.61 -14.02 10.69
N GLY A 194 6.26 -12.86 10.56
CA GLY A 194 7.35 -12.47 11.46
C GLY A 194 6.90 -12.18 12.90
N PHE A 195 5.65 -11.75 13.08
CA PHE A 195 5.00 -11.62 14.39
C PHE A 195 4.34 -12.91 14.91
N GLY A 196 4.41 -14.01 14.14
CA GLY A 196 4.05 -15.35 14.57
C GLY A 196 3.19 -16.12 13.55
N SER A 197 2.11 -15.52 13.06
CA SER A 197 1.18 -16.16 12.13
C SER A 197 0.28 -15.14 11.41
N LEU A 198 -0.14 -15.47 10.19
CA LEU A 198 -1.20 -14.77 9.45
C LEU A 198 -2.50 -14.64 10.23
N GLY A 199 -2.81 -15.61 11.11
CA GLY A 199 -4.01 -15.57 11.97
C GLY A 199 -3.95 -14.53 13.09
N LEU A 200 -2.76 -13.98 13.37
CA LEU A 200 -2.53 -12.97 14.41
C LEU A 200 -2.38 -11.57 13.79
N MET A 201 -3.21 -11.25 12.79
CA MET A 201 -3.17 -9.97 12.08
C MET A 201 -4.58 -9.39 11.99
N THR A 202 -4.73 -8.14 12.41
CA THR A 202 -5.96 -7.37 12.16
C THR A 202 -5.94 -6.80 10.76
N SER A 203 -7.12 -6.56 10.17
CA SER A 203 -7.24 -5.91 8.87
C SER A 203 -8.47 -5.01 8.86
N VAL A 204 -8.25 -3.71 8.76
CA VAL A 204 -9.31 -2.69 8.77
C VAL A 204 -9.23 -1.86 7.49
N LEU A 205 -10.31 -1.81 6.73
CA LEU A 205 -10.44 -0.88 5.61
C LEU A 205 -10.95 0.47 6.13
N VAL A 206 -10.21 1.53 5.83
CA VAL A 206 -10.57 2.91 6.15
C VAL A 206 -10.83 3.67 4.84
N TYR A 207 -11.98 4.32 4.77
CA TYR A 207 -12.33 5.21 3.66
C TYR A 207 -12.70 6.59 4.20
N LEU A 208 -12.32 7.64 3.45
CA LEU A 208 -12.66 9.02 3.77
C LEU A 208 -13.99 9.36 3.05
N MET A 209 -15.12 9.25 3.77
CA MET A 209 -16.30 10.05 3.41
C MET A 209 -16.21 11.37 4.15
N SER A 210 -16.59 12.47 3.49
CA SER A 210 -16.48 13.86 3.93
C SER A 210 -17.11 14.21 5.29
N THR A 211 -17.61 13.26 6.09
CA THR A 211 -18.00 13.50 7.49
C THR A 211 -18.07 12.24 8.38
N VAL A 212 -17.81 11.01 7.88
CA VAL A 212 -18.00 9.78 8.69
C VAL A 212 -16.95 8.71 8.35
N TYR A 213 -16.18 8.29 9.34
CA TYR A 213 -15.31 7.11 9.28
C TYR A 213 -16.16 5.85 9.53
N LEU A 214 -16.26 4.95 8.54
CA LEU A 214 -16.87 3.63 8.73
C LEU A 214 -15.76 2.57 8.81
N ILE A 215 -15.63 1.92 9.97
CA ILE A 215 -14.70 0.80 10.20
C ILE A 215 -15.41 -0.49 9.78
N LEU A 216 -15.00 -1.10 8.66
CA LEU A 216 -15.43 -2.44 8.28
C LEU A 216 -14.39 -3.46 8.77
N LEU A 217 -14.73 -4.20 9.82
CA LEU A 217 -13.93 -5.31 10.37
C LEU A 217 -14.18 -6.59 9.56
N SER A 218 -13.22 -7.02 8.75
CA SER A 218 -13.31 -8.29 8.01
C SER A 218 -12.76 -9.50 8.80
N SER A 219 -12.14 -9.28 9.97
CA SER A 219 -11.39 -10.31 10.71
C SER A 219 -12.19 -11.12 11.75
N LEU A 220 -13.50 -10.88 11.91
CA LEU A 220 -14.31 -11.65 12.86
C LEU A 220 -14.55 -13.12 12.45
N LEU A 221 -14.33 -13.49 11.18
CA LEU A 221 -14.53 -14.86 10.71
C LEU A 221 -13.38 -15.82 11.03
N VAL A 222 -12.14 -15.33 11.21
CA VAL A 222 -10.97 -16.20 11.49
C VAL A 222 -10.79 -16.42 12.99
N ILE A 223 -11.15 -15.44 13.82
CA ILE A 223 -10.98 -15.51 15.29
C ILE A 223 -11.89 -16.60 15.89
N ASN A 224 -13.10 -16.81 15.37
CA ASN A 224 -14.00 -17.85 15.86
C ASN A 224 -13.48 -19.27 15.61
N SER A 225 -12.67 -19.49 14.57
CA SER A 225 -12.09 -20.81 14.29
C SER A 225 -10.82 -21.08 15.10
N LEU A 226 -10.02 -20.06 15.42
CA LEU A 226 -8.80 -20.22 16.22
C LEU A 226 -9.07 -20.34 17.73
N LEU A 227 -10.09 -19.64 18.24
CA LEU A 227 -10.42 -19.66 19.68
C LEU A 227 -10.91 -21.06 20.14
N ILE A 228 -11.53 -21.83 19.24
CA ILE A 228 -11.98 -23.21 19.50
C ILE A 228 -10.79 -24.18 19.54
N PHE A 229 -9.68 -23.86 18.90
CA PHE A 229 -8.50 -24.75 18.85
C PHE A 229 -7.50 -24.50 19.99
N LEU A 230 -7.51 -23.31 20.60
CA LEU A 230 -6.64 -22.96 21.75
C LEU A 230 -7.27 -23.27 23.12
N LEU A 231 -8.54 -23.69 23.16
CA LEU A 231 -9.27 -24.10 24.37
C LEU A 231 -9.47 -25.62 24.48
N ARG A 232 -8.65 -26.43 23.80
CA ARG A 232 -8.55 -27.88 23.97
C ARG A 232 -7.13 -28.30 24.30
#